data_AF-A0AAD4QL85-F1
#
_entry.id   AF-A0AAD4QL85-F1
#
_cell.length_a   1.000
_cell.length_b   1.000
_cell.length_c   1.000
_cell.angle_alpha   90.00
_cell.angle_beta   90.00
_cell.angle_gamma   90.00
#
_symmetry.space_group_name_H-M   'P 1'
#
loop_
_entity.id
_entity.type
_entity.pdbx_description
1 polymer ?
#
loop_
_entity_poly.entity_id
_entity_poly.type
_entity_poly.pdbx_seq_one_letter_code
_entity_poly.pdbx_strand_id
1 'polypeptide(L)'
;MTTDTHTPNSSSQSLADLHLPLEGQLPSTSSPPPTVNGFKAAVNGIHNKSGEDDLDPISKLQQELERTREERDEFAAQYRNLLGKLQTMRNTLGNKLKQDAEELDRREQQIAQLTAQNEDIMSTVEALQAEVLASNAEAERATRELDAMRQEASEESLQREHALREARAELERTRTARDDWEAEAMTQRVRVEEIRVTFDATYRELALTKEASERDAATRDAEAERANNLQVVLEDFQSAKDHELQQAVSEREAQLVNITQSLAEYKHRALQAELQLEENAVNNTRTQALEQEVKEKTLLIGKLRHEAVIINEHLMEALRRLRRGAANTNVDRRLVTNVLLTFLNTPREDTKRFEMLGLLASILSWSDEERVRAGLQRIGTNLPSSANSPARQRPRPLELEKTDETESFSRLWVEFLLTEAASGDPSSPPATPIRAGLGLSPRSRGPELTPSPIRKGKERALDLT
;
A
#
# COMPACT_ATOMS: atom_id res chain seq x y z
N MET A 1 62.72 -17.78 -13.97
CA MET A 1 64.15 -17.77 -14.37
C MET A 1 64.75 -19.07 -13.90
N THR A 2 65.52 -19.76 -14.75
CA THR A 2 65.96 -21.14 -14.54
C THR A 2 67.48 -21.24 -14.49
N THR A 3 67.98 -21.65 -13.33
CA THR A 3 69.20 -22.49 -13.13
C THR A 3 70.34 -22.34 -14.15
N ASP A 4 71.33 -21.52 -13.80
CA ASP A 4 72.75 -21.78 -14.11
C ASP A 4 73.43 -22.37 -12.88
N THR A 5 74.27 -23.41 -13.04
CA THR A 5 75.46 -23.62 -12.20
C THR A 5 76.40 -24.67 -12.82
N HIS A 6 77.70 -24.52 -12.56
CA HIS A 6 78.77 -25.28 -13.22
C HIS A 6 79.16 -26.59 -12.53
N THR A 7 79.73 -27.49 -13.33
CA THR A 7 80.67 -28.55 -12.89
C THR A 7 81.87 -28.00 -12.11
N PRO A 8 82.51 -28.83 -11.29
CA PRO A 8 83.98 -28.90 -11.33
C PRO A 8 84.51 -30.30 -11.67
N ASN A 9 85.78 -30.36 -12.01
CA ASN A 9 86.53 -31.54 -12.48
C ASN A 9 87.86 -31.62 -11.72
N SER A 10 88.24 -32.78 -11.17
CA SER A 10 89.66 -33.19 -11.01
C SER A 10 89.85 -34.62 -10.47
N SER A 11 90.43 -35.47 -11.33
CA SER A 11 91.77 -36.07 -11.12
C SER A 11 92.27 -36.36 -9.70
N SER A 12 92.34 -37.64 -9.34
CA SER A 12 93.32 -38.23 -8.40
C SER A 12 93.24 -39.77 -8.45
N GLN A 13 94.29 -40.56 -8.21
CA GLN A 13 95.73 -40.38 -8.44
C GLN A 13 96.37 -41.80 -8.41
N SER A 14 97.44 -42.04 -9.17
CA SER A 14 98.10 -43.37 -9.23
C SER A 14 99.15 -43.55 -8.13
N LEU A 15 98.97 -44.55 -7.26
CA LEU A 15 99.91 -45.08 -6.25
C LEU A 15 99.49 -46.54 -5.95
N ALA A 16 100.37 -47.51 -5.67
CA ALA A 16 101.83 -47.53 -5.69
C ALA A 16 102.35 -48.96 -6.00
N ASP A 17 103.61 -49.07 -6.44
CA ASP A 17 104.35 -50.34 -6.48
C ASP A 17 104.75 -50.81 -5.06
N LEU A 18 104.95 -52.13 -4.92
CA LEU A 18 106.04 -52.84 -4.20
C LEU A 18 105.53 -54.11 -3.48
N HIS A 19 105.90 -55.29 -3.97
CA HIS A 19 106.90 -56.16 -3.31
C HIS A 19 107.13 -57.51 -4.02
N LEU A 20 108.40 -57.81 -4.27
CA LEU A 20 108.99 -59.16 -4.27
C LEU A 20 109.48 -59.46 -2.83
N PRO A 21 109.83 -60.71 -2.41
CA PRO A 21 110.52 -61.71 -3.24
C PRO A 21 110.29 -63.23 -3.01
N LEU A 22 110.82 -64.01 -3.97
CA LEU A 22 111.56 -65.28 -3.80
C LEU A 22 110.90 -66.44 -3.00
N GLU A 23 110.27 -67.36 -3.73
CA GLU A 23 109.97 -68.74 -3.31
C GLU A 23 111.02 -69.71 -3.90
N GLY A 24 111.38 -70.78 -3.18
CA GLY A 24 112.37 -71.77 -3.62
C GLY A 24 111.77 -73.13 -4.02
N GLN A 25 112.51 -73.96 -4.76
CA GLN A 25 112.14 -75.37 -5.01
C GLN A 25 113.30 -76.34 -4.74
N LEU A 26 112.95 -77.43 -4.06
CA LEU A 26 113.79 -78.56 -3.67
C LEU A 26 113.58 -79.76 -4.65
N PRO A 27 113.92 -81.02 -4.33
CA PRO A 27 115.27 -81.57 -4.51
C PRO A 27 115.30 -82.94 -5.23
N SER A 28 116.49 -83.48 -5.55
CA SER A 28 116.67 -84.95 -5.71
C SER A 28 118.12 -85.48 -5.69
N THR A 29 118.55 -85.95 -4.52
CA THR A 29 119.19 -87.28 -4.24
C THR A 29 120.01 -88.04 -5.33
N SER A 30 121.23 -88.47 -4.98
CA SER A 30 121.76 -89.85 -5.21
C SER A 30 123.09 -90.08 -4.45
N SER A 31 123.59 -91.34 -4.39
CA SER A 31 124.55 -91.84 -3.37
C SER A 31 125.96 -92.25 -3.88
N PRO A 32 126.98 -92.38 -2.99
CA PRO A 32 128.36 -92.87 -3.29
C PRO A 32 128.57 -94.35 -2.84
N PRO A 33 129.82 -94.90 -2.71
CA PRO A 33 131.06 -94.91 -3.52
C PRO A 33 131.40 -96.37 -4.00
N PRO A 34 132.66 -96.78 -4.40
CA PRO A 34 133.68 -97.23 -3.41
C PRO A 34 135.20 -97.12 -3.81
N THR A 35 136.04 -97.62 -2.89
CA THR A 35 137.52 -97.68 -2.74
C THR A 35 138.35 -98.51 -3.76
N VAL A 36 139.70 -98.36 -3.76
CA VAL A 36 140.69 -99.48 -3.63
C VAL A 36 142.18 -99.01 -3.47
N ASN A 37 143.03 -99.83 -2.83
CA ASN A 37 144.47 -99.62 -2.52
C ASN A 37 145.45 -100.18 -3.59
N GLY A 38 146.74 -99.81 -3.51
CA GLY A 38 147.85 -100.54 -4.17
C GLY A 38 149.27 -100.15 -3.71
N PHE A 39 150.05 -101.09 -3.16
CA PHE A 39 151.42 -100.87 -2.64
C PHE A 39 152.33 -102.07 -2.97
N LYS A 40 153.57 -101.83 -3.46
CA LYS A 40 154.74 -102.76 -3.56
C LYS A 40 155.93 -101.94 -4.11
N ALA A 41 157.19 -101.95 -3.64
CA ALA A 41 158.03 -102.85 -2.82
C ALA A 41 158.85 -103.91 -3.59
N ALA A 42 160.15 -103.63 -3.75
CA ALA A 42 161.26 -104.59 -3.97
C ALA A 42 162.63 -103.90 -3.69
N VAL A 43 163.64 -104.65 -3.26
CA VAL A 43 165.02 -104.20 -2.96
C VAL A 43 166.01 -105.30 -3.37
N ASN A 44 167.19 -104.91 -3.86
CA ASN A 44 168.52 -105.56 -3.81
C ASN A 44 169.52 -104.61 -4.54
N GLY A 45 170.82 -104.52 -4.27
CA GLY A 45 171.72 -105.29 -3.39
C GLY A 45 172.61 -106.26 -4.20
N ILE A 46 173.94 -106.32 -4.06
CA ILE A 46 174.95 -105.45 -3.40
C ILE A 46 176.38 -105.91 -3.85
N HIS A 47 177.47 -105.25 -3.42
CA HIS A 47 178.90 -105.72 -3.51
C HIS A 47 179.55 -105.80 -4.93
N ASN A 48 180.89 -105.83 -5.11
CA ASN A 48 181.99 -105.05 -4.47
C ASN A 48 183.28 -105.12 -5.34
N LYS A 49 184.33 -104.33 -5.03
CA LYS A 49 185.67 -104.43 -5.64
C LYS A 49 186.71 -105.03 -4.68
N SER A 50 187.54 -105.94 -5.17
CA SER A 50 189.00 -106.02 -4.93
C SER A 50 189.61 -107.18 -5.73
N GLY A 51 190.94 -107.30 -5.75
CA GLY A 51 191.66 -108.39 -6.43
C GLY A 51 193.09 -108.56 -5.92
N GLU A 52 193.73 -109.62 -6.44
CA GLU A 52 195.14 -110.03 -6.33
C GLU A 52 195.72 -110.45 -4.96
N ASP A 53 196.44 -111.58 -5.05
CA ASP A 53 197.59 -112.09 -4.31
C ASP A 53 197.52 -112.53 -2.82
N ASP A 54 198.49 -113.39 -2.50
CA ASP A 54 198.55 -114.26 -1.31
C ASP A 54 198.83 -113.52 -0.01
N LEU A 55 198.18 -113.97 1.08
CA LEU A 55 198.85 -114.58 2.25
C LEU A 55 197.86 -115.06 3.34
N ASP A 56 198.23 -116.16 3.98
CA ASP A 56 197.81 -116.75 5.28
C ASP A 56 196.31 -116.78 5.71
N PRO A 57 195.73 -117.96 6.05
CA PRO A 57 194.28 -118.16 6.10
C PRO A 57 193.56 -117.64 7.35
N ILE A 58 194.27 -117.20 8.39
CA ILE A 58 193.66 -116.77 9.68
C ILE A 58 192.96 -115.41 9.56
N SER A 59 193.42 -114.55 8.64
CA SER A 59 192.89 -113.20 8.40
C SER A 59 191.42 -113.21 7.92
N LYS A 60 191.07 -114.13 7.02
CA LYS A 60 189.77 -114.18 6.34
C LYS A 60 188.59 -114.36 7.31
N LEU A 61 188.76 -115.20 8.34
CA LEU A 61 187.74 -115.45 9.36
C LEU A 61 187.41 -114.21 10.23
N GLN A 62 188.34 -113.25 10.37
CA GLN A 62 188.04 -112.00 11.08
C GLN A 62 187.24 -111.04 10.20
N GLN A 63 187.50 -111.01 8.89
CA GLN A 63 186.81 -110.12 7.95
C GLN A 63 185.34 -110.51 7.74
N GLU A 64 185.03 -111.82 7.68
CA GLU A 64 183.64 -112.32 7.61
C GLU A 64 182.83 -112.00 8.89
N LEU A 65 183.48 -112.02 10.06
CA LEU A 65 182.84 -111.73 11.34
C LEU A 65 182.53 -110.23 11.50
N GLU A 66 183.37 -109.33 10.96
CA GLU A 66 183.07 -107.90 10.97
C GLU A 66 181.99 -107.54 9.94
N ARG A 67 182.06 -108.07 8.73
CA ARG A 67 180.99 -107.89 7.71
C ARG A 67 179.61 -108.33 8.21
N THR A 68 179.53 -109.45 8.92
CA THR A 68 178.24 -109.92 9.47
C THR A 68 177.73 -109.07 10.66
N ARG A 69 178.60 -108.30 11.32
CA ARG A 69 178.18 -107.24 12.27
C ARG A 69 177.63 -106.02 11.54
N GLU A 70 178.31 -105.57 10.47
CA GLU A 70 177.86 -104.45 9.63
C GLU A 70 176.47 -104.72 9.04
N GLU A 71 176.27 -105.88 8.40
CA GLU A 71 174.96 -106.29 7.85
C GLU A 71 173.88 -106.34 8.95
N ARG A 72 174.22 -106.85 10.14
CA ARG A 72 173.33 -106.86 11.31
C ARG A 72 172.97 -105.47 11.80
N ASP A 73 173.92 -104.55 11.88
CA ASP A 73 173.68 -103.17 12.33
C ASP A 73 172.96 -102.34 11.26
N GLU A 74 173.16 -102.63 9.97
CA GLU A 74 172.39 -102.04 8.89
C GLU A 74 170.92 -102.51 8.93
N PHE A 75 170.65 -103.80 9.14
CA PHE A 75 169.28 -104.28 9.40
C PHE A 75 168.69 -103.69 10.69
N ALA A 76 169.48 -103.53 11.77
CA ALA A 76 169.03 -102.88 12.99
C ALA A 76 168.77 -101.37 12.79
N ALA A 77 169.51 -100.70 11.89
CA ALA A 77 169.25 -99.33 11.48
C ALA A 77 167.96 -99.25 10.64
N GLN A 78 167.75 -100.16 9.69
CA GLN A 78 166.52 -100.28 8.91
C GLN A 78 165.30 -100.52 9.81
N TYR A 79 165.41 -101.40 10.81
CA TYR A 79 164.33 -101.65 11.78
C TYR A 79 164.04 -100.42 12.65
N ARG A 80 165.07 -99.72 13.16
CA ARG A 80 164.89 -98.43 13.86
C ARG A 80 164.29 -97.35 12.95
N ASN A 81 164.63 -97.31 11.67
CA ASN A 81 164.12 -96.35 10.69
C ASN A 81 162.65 -96.65 10.33
N LEU A 82 162.28 -97.93 10.21
CA LEU A 82 160.90 -98.38 10.03
C LEU A 82 160.06 -98.12 11.28
N LEU A 83 160.57 -98.43 12.48
CA LEU A 83 159.94 -98.13 13.75
C LEU A 83 159.77 -96.61 13.94
N GLY A 84 160.77 -95.83 13.54
CA GLY A 84 160.71 -94.37 13.47
C GLY A 84 159.60 -93.89 12.53
N LYS A 85 159.52 -94.42 11.30
CA LYS A 85 158.43 -94.11 10.35
C LYS A 85 157.05 -94.55 10.87
N LEU A 86 156.96 -95.67 11.59
CA LEU A 86 155.73 -96.12 12.25
C LEU A 86 155.33 -95.19 13.40
N GLN A 87 156.28 -94.74 14.22
CA GLN A 87 156.05 -93.75 15.28
C GLN A 87 155.65 -92.39 14.68
N THR A 88 156.28 -91.95 13.58
CA THR A 88 155.92 -90.72 12.86
C THR A 88 154.56 -90.83 12.19
N MET A 89 154.19 -91.98 11.60
CA MET A 89 152.84 -92.21 11.08
C MET A 89 151.81 -92.29 12.19
N ARG A 90 152.09 -92.99 13.30
CA ARG A 90 151.22 -93.01 14.49
C ARG A 90 150.99 -91.60 15.01
N ASN A 91 152.03 -90.78 15.09
CA ASN A 91 151.92 -89.42 15.61
C ASN A 91 151.24 -88.47 14.61
N THR A 92 151.54 -88.54 13.31
CA THR A 92 150.88 -87.68 12.31
C THR A 92 149.46 -88.11 12.01
N LEU A 93 149.16 -89.41 11.93
CA LEU A 93 147.79 -89.92 11.78
C LEU A 93 146.98 -89.78 13.08
N GLY A 94 147.60 -89.95 14.25
CA GLY A 94 146.96 -89.67 15.54
C GLY A 94 146.64 -88.19 15.73
N ASN A 95 147.57 -87.30 15.37
CA ASN A 95 147.32 -85.86 15.37
C ASN A 95 146.28 -85.46 14.31
N LYS A 96 146.29 -86.07 13.12
CA LYS A 96 145.26 -85.85 12.10
C LYS A 96 143.89 -86.34 12.56
N LEU A 97 143.74 -87.60 12.96
CA LEU A 97 142.46 -88.12 13.49
C LEU A 97 141.95 -87.31 14.68
N LYS A 98 142.84 -86.78 15.53
CA LYS A 98 142.46 -85.83 16.58
C LYS A 98 142.01 -84.48 16.02
N GLN A 99 142.74 -83.89 15.07
CA GLN A 99 142.37 -82.64 14.41
C GLN A 99 141.06 -82.77 13.64
N ASP A 100 140.89 -83.84 12.87
CA ASP A 100 139.72 -84.19 12.08
C ASP A 100 138.50 -84.41 13.02
N ALA A 101 138.69 -85.06 14.17
CA ALA A 101 137.65 -85.20 15.19
C ALA A 101 137.31 -83.87 15.87
N GLU A 102 138.30 -83.02 16.20
CA GLU A 102 138.03 -81.67 16.72
C GLU A 102 137.41 -80.74 15.66
N GLU A 103 137.66 -80.94 14.37
CA GLU A 103 137.04 -80.19 13.27
C GLU A 103 135.62 -80.69 12.98
N LEU A 104 135.38 -81.98 13.13
CA LEU A 104 134.06 -82.60 13.07
C LEU A 104 133.20 -82.16 14.28
N ASP A 105 133.72 -82.20 15.50
CA ASP A 105 133.08 -81.68 16.72
C ASP A 105 132.75 -80.18 16.60
N ARG A 106 133.68 -79.34 16.10
CA ARG A 106 133.37 -77.93 15.78
C ARG A 106 132.27 -77.78 14.74
N ARG A 107 132.20 -78.65 13.72
CA ARG A 107 131.12 -78.63 12.72
C ARG A 107 129.80 -79.12 13.29
N GLU A 108 129.79 -80.15 14.13
CA GLU A 108 128.58 -80.64 14.81
C GLU A 108 128.05 -79.59 15.79
N GLN A 109 128.92 -78.92 16.55
CA GLN A 109 128.55 -77.76 17.38
C GLN A 109 128.00 -76.60 16.54
N GLN A 110 128.59 -76.31 15.38
CA GLN A 110 128.09 -75.27 14.47
C GLN A 110 126.74 -75.65 13.83
N ILE A 111 126.54 -76.93 13.48
CA ILE A 111 125.26 -77.44 12.97
C ILE A 111 124.20 -77.43 14.09
N ALA A 112 124.54 -77.81 15.31
CA ALA A 112 123.65 -77.71 16.48
C ALA A 112 123.26 -76.25 16.77
N GLN A 113 124.21 -75.32 16.67
CA GLN A 113 123.92 -73.89 16.82
C GLN A 113 123.04 -73.36 15.68
N LEU A 114 123.32 -73.72 14.43
CA LEU A 114 122.52 -73.30 13.27
C LEU A 114 121.13 -73.95 13.22
N THR A 115 120.97 -75.17 13.74
CA THR A 115 119.65 -75.83 13.83
C THR A 115 118.82 -75.21 14.96
N ALA A 116 119.38 -75.01 16.15
CA ALA A 116 118.72 -74.25 17.22
C ALA A 116 118.33 -72.84 16.77
N GLN A 117 119.21 -72.13 16.05
CA GLN A 117 118.89 -70.81 15.49
C GLN A 117 117.78 -70.87 14.42
N ASN A 118 117.70 -71.93 13.60
CA ASN A 118 116.57 -72.09 12.68
C ASN A 118 115.27 -72.44 13.41
N GLU A 119 115.31 -73.24 14.49
CA GLU A 119 114.14 -73.53 15.32
C GLU A 119 113.64 -72.28 16.06
N ASP A 120 114.54 -71.46 16.62
CA ASP A 120 114.22 -70.16 17.21
C ASP A 120 113.61 -69.19 16.17
N ILE A 121 114.20 -69.12 14.96
CA ILE A 121 113.70 -68.28 13.87
C ILE A 121 112.33 -68.78 13.36
N MET A 122 112.14 -70.10 13.19
CA MET A 122 110.85 -70.67 12.81
C MET A 122 109.79 -70.41 13.87
N SER A 123 110.10 -70.63 15.16
CA SER A 123 109.16 -70.38 16.26
C SER A 123 108.77 -68.91 16.37
N THR A 124 109.72 -67.98 16.17
CA THR A 124 109.42 -66.54 16.15
C THR A 124 108.66 -66.11 14.90
N VAL A 125 108.91 -66.70 13.73
CA VAL A 125 108.12 -66.47 12.50
C VAL A 125 106.69 -67.00 12.66
N GLU A 126 106.50 -68.20 13.20
CA GLU A 126 105.17 -68.77 13.49
C GLU A 126 104.39 -67.93 14.51
N ALA A 127 105.07 -67.46 15.57
CA ALA A 127 104.47 -66.57 16.57
C ALA A 127 104.05 -65.21 15.96
N LEU A 128 104.92 -64.58 15.17
CA LEU A 128 104.61 -63.33 14.48
C LEU A 128 103.50 -63.53 13.43
N GLN A 129 103.46 -64.67 12.73
CA GLN A 129 102.38 -64.99 11.80
C GLN A 129 101.04 -65.16 12.53
N ALA A 130 101.03 -65.82 13.69
CA ALA A 130 99.84 -65.93 14.53
C ALA A 130 99.37 -64.55 15.07
N GLU A 131 100.30 -63.69 15.50
CA GLU A 131 100.01 -62.33 15.95
C GLU A 131 99.46 -61.45 14.81
N VAL A 132 100.04 -61.52 13.61
CA VAL A 132 99.53 -60.81 12.41
C VAL A 132 98.13 -61.30 12.03
N LEU A 133 97.85 -62.61 12.10
CA LEU A 133 96.51 -63.15 11.84
C LEU A 133 95.49 -62.72 12.90
N ALA A 134 95.88 -62.70 14.18
CA ALA A 134 95.02 -62.22 15.27
C ALA A 134 94.72 -60.71 15.14
N SER A 135 95.76 -59.90 14.93
CA SER A 135 95.68 -58.44 14.72
C SER A 135 94.81 -58.09 13.51
N ASN A 136 94.97 -58.80 12.38
CA ASN A 136 94.10 -58.60 11.22
C ASN A 136 92.64 -58.99 11.52
N ALA A 137 92.40 -60.11 12.22
CA ALA A 137 91.04 -60.51 12.63
C ALA A 137 90.40 -59.53 13.63
N GLU A 138 91.19 -58.83 14.45
CA GLU A 138 90.72 -57.75 15.32
C GLU A 138 90.45 -56.45 14.55
N ALA A 139 91.32 -56.08 13.60
CA ALA A 139 91.09 -54.96 12.69
C ALA A 139 89.81 -55.17 11.84
N GLU A 140 89.55 -56.39 11.36
CA GLU A 140 88.29 -56.72 10.69
C GLU A 140 87.06 -56.67 11.61
N ARG A 141 87.19 -56.92 12.92
CA ARG A 141 86.07 -56.73 13.87
C ARG A 141 85.83 -55.25 14.12
N ALA A 142 86.89 -54.50 14.45
CA ALA A 142 86.81 -53.06 14.71
C ALA A 142 86.27 -52.27 13.50
N THR A 143 86.62 -52.65 12.27
CA THR A 143 86.06 -52.04 11.05
C THR A 143 84.57 -52.35 10.87
N ARG A 144 84.15 -53.62 11.05
CA ARG A 144 82.73 -53.99 11.02
C ARG A 144 81.91 -53.27 12.10
N GLU A 145 82.45 -53.14 13.31
CA GLU A 145 81.82 -52.41 14.42
C GLU A 145 81.75 -50.90 14.13
N LEU A 146 82.82 -50.29 13.60
CA LEU A 146 82.80 -48.88 13.17
C LEU A 146 81.79 -48.64 12.05
N ASP A 147 81.67 -49.54 11.07
CA ASP A 147 80.72 -49.39 9.97
C ASP A 147 79.27 -49.65 10.41
N ALA A 148 79.02 -50.55 11.36
CA ALA A 148 77.73 -50.70 12.02
C ALA A 148 77.34 -49.43 12.81
N MET A 149 78.25 -48.89 13.64
CA MET A 149 78.03 -47.65 14.38
C MET A 149 77.82 -46.43 13.45
N ARG A 150 78.48 -46.41 12.27
CA ARG A 150 78.25 -45.39 11.23
C ARG A 150 76.88 -45.53 10.58
N GLN A 151 76.43 -46.75 10.30
CA GLN A 151 75.09 -47.03 9.78
C GLN A 151 74.02 -46.61 10.79
N GLU A 152 74.13 -47.04 12.05
CA GLU A 152 73.20 -46.68 13.12
C GLU A 152 73.15 -45.15 13.33
N ALA A 153 74.30 -44.47 13.42
CA ALA A 153 74.34 -43.01 13.53
C ALA A 153 73.77 -42.28 12.31
N SER A 154 73.91 -42.86 11.10
CA SER A 154 73.30 -42.32 9.87
C SER A 154 71.79 -42.51 9.87
N GLU A 155 71.29 -43.69 10.25
CA GLU A 155 69.85 -43.98 10.36
C GLU A 155 69.20 -43.14 11.44
N GLU A 156 69.82 -43.00 12.62
CA GLU A 156 69.33 -42.17 13.72
C GLU A 156 69.34 -40.67 13.35
N SER A 157 70.33 -40.22 12.56
CA SER A 157 70.37 -38.87 11.99
C SER A 157 69.21 -38.64 11.01
N LEU A 158 68.98 -39.58 10.09
CA LEU A 158 67.86 -39.52 9.15
C LEU A 158 66.50 -39.54 9.88
N GLN A 159 66.32 -40.43 10.85
CA GLN A 159 65.09 -40.50 11.67
C GLN A 159 64.83 -39.18 12.40
N ARG A 160 65.86 -38.56 13.00
CA ARG A 160 65.75 -37.21 13.60
C ARG A 160 65.40 -36.15 12.57
N GLU A 161 65.99 -36.18 11.37
CA GLU A 161 65.67 -35.20 10.33
C GLU A 161 64.23 -35.36 9.81
N HIS A 162 63.75 -36.60 9.66
CA HIS A 162 62.35 -36.89 9.33
C HIS A 162 61.39 -36.38 10.42
N ALA A 163 61.61 -36.72 11.69
CA ALA A 163 60.81 -36.21 12.80
C ALA A 163 60.84 -34.67 12.91
N LEU A 164 61.99 -34.04 12.64
CA LEU A 164 62.10 -32.57 12.58
C LEU A 164 61.34 -31.96 11.40
N ARG A 165 61.30 -32.61 10.22
CA ARG A 165 60.47 -32.16 9.09
C ARG A 165 58.97 -32.32 9.38
N GLU A 166 58.58 -33.42 10.01
CA GLU A 166 57.19 -33.71 10.39
C GLU A 166 56.69 -32.71 11.45
N ALA A 167 57.43 -32.52 12.54
CA ALA A 167 57.10 -31.54 13.57
C ALA A 167 57.04 -30.09 13.03
N ARG A 168 57.89 -29.72 12.07
CA ARG A 168 57.82 -28.42 11.37
C ARG A 168 56.57 -28.33 10.49
N ALA A 169 56.21 -29.39 9.77
CA ALA A 169 55.00 -29.41 8.95
C ALA A 169 53.73 -29.32 9.82
N GLU A 170 53.72 -29.94 11.00
CA GLU A 170 52.62 -29.82 11.97
C GLU A 170 52.55 -28.45 12.63
N LEU A 171 53.69 -27.83 12.94
CA LEU A 171 53.74 -26.45 13.42
C LEU A 171 53.16 -25.46 12.40
N GLU A 172 53.52 -25.56 11.12
CA GLU A 172 52.96 -24.66 10.10
C GLU A 172 51.49 -24.99 9.76
N ARG A 173 51.05 -26.26 9.82
CA ARG A 173 49.61 -26.62 9.72
C ARG A 173 48.78 -26.05 10.87
N THR A 174 49.28 -26.13 12.10
CA THR A 174 48.56 -25.59 13.28
C THR A 174 48.58 -24.06 13.31
N ARG A 175 49.65 -23.44 12.81
CA ARG A 175 49.74 -22.00 12.59
C ARG A 175 48.77 -21.50 11.51
N THR A 176 48.73 -22.13 10.34
CA THR A 176 47.78 -21.75 9.28
C THR A 176 46.33 -21.93 9.76
N ALA A 177 46.00 -23.05 10.39
CA ALA A 177 44.69 -23.25 10.99
C ALA A 177 44.34 -22.19 12.05
N ARG A 178 45.30 -21.75 12.89
CA ARG A 178 45.09 -20.62 13.82
C ARG A 178 44.77 -19.34 13.06
N ASP A 179 45.53 -19.03 12.01
CA ASP A 179 45.39 -17.80 11.23
C ASP A 179 44.05 -17.78 10.47
N ASP A 180 43.60 -18.93 9.97
CA ASP A 180 42.26 -19.13 9.38
C ASP A 180 41.14 -18.91 10.42
N TRP A 181 41.28 -19.46 11.64
CA TRP A 181 40.31 -19.25 12.72
C TRP A 181 40.29 -17.80 13.23
N GLU A 182 41.44 -17.12 13.28
CA GLU A 182 41.51 -15.70 13.63
C GLU A 182 40.86 -14.83 12.54
N ALA A 183 41.11 -15.13 11.26
CA ALA A 183 40.46 -14.46 10.14
C ALA A 183 38.93 -14.62 10.20
N GLU A 184 38.40 -15.85 10.34
CA GLU A 184 36.95 -16.05 10.43
C GLU A 184 36.37 -15.42 11.71
N ALA A 185 37.04 -15.48 12.85
CA ALA A 185 36.59 -14.79 14.06
C ALA A 185 36.52 -13.26 13.88
N MET A 186 37.42 -12.67 13.09
CA MET A 186 37.41 -11.25 12.76
C MET A 186 36.32 -10.91 11.73
N THR A 187 36.07 -11.73 10.69
CA THR A 187 34.92 -11.49 9.78
C THR A 187 33.59 -11.63 10.51
N GLN A 188 33.45 -12.57 11.43
CA GLN A 188 32.25 -12.74 12.27
C GLN A 188 32.04 -11.54 13.21
N ARG A 189 33.10 -10.97 13.79
CA ARG A 189 33.02 -9.71 14.57
C ARG A 189 32.52 -8.55 13.71
N VAL A 190 33.01 -8.40 12.48
CA VAL A 190 32.55 -7.36 11.54
C VAL A 190 31.08 -7.58 11.18
N ARG A 191 30.67 -8.79 10.81
CA ARG A 191 29.26 -9.14 10.53
C ARG A 191 28.33 -8.82 11.71
N VAL A 192 28.75 -9.12 12.94
CA VAL A 192 27.98 -8.81 14.16
C VAL A 192 27.85 -7.30 14.38
N GLU A 193 28.90 -6.52 14.10
CA GLU A 193 28.84 -5.06 14.20
C GLU A 193 27.98 -4.44 13.10
N GLU A 194 28.05 -4.93 11.85
CA GLU A 194 27.18 -4.53 10.74
C GLU A 194 25.69 -4.81 11.04
N ILE A 195 25.38 -6.00 11.58
CA ILE A 195 24.05 -6.37 12.05
C ILE A 195 23.62 -5.47 13.23
N ARG A 196 24.52 -5.16 14.16
CA ARG A 196 24.22 -4.24 15.28
C ARG A 196 23.88 -2.84 14.76
N VAL A 197 24.71 -2.25 13.89
CA VAL A 197 24.50 -0.91 13.32
C VAL A 197 23.21 -0.82 12.51
N THR A 198 22.88 -1.85 11.73
CA THR A 198 21.64 -1.89 10.94
C THR A 198 20.39 -2.12 11.80
N PHE A 199 20.47 -2.95 12.85
CA PHE A 199 19.42 -3.05 13.87
C PHE A 199 19.20 -1.70 14.59
N ASP A 200 20.28 -1.06 15.03
CA ASP A 200 20.26 0.26 15.67
C ASP A 200 19.67 1.35 14.76
N ALA A 201 19.96 1.32 13.46
CA ALA A 201 19.39 2.25 12.48
C ALA A 201 17.88 2.00 12.30
N THR A 202 17.48 0.77 12.00
CA THR A 202 16.06 0.40 11.78
C THR A 202 15.22 0.59 13.04
N TYR A 203 15.78 0.41 14.24
CA TYR A 203 15.10 0.71 15.50
C TYR A 203 14.83 2.22 15.68
N ARG A 204 15.78 3.09 15.28
CA ARG A 204 15.57 4.55 15.29
C ARG A 204 14.55 4.98 14.24
N GLU A 205 14.56 4.39 13.05
CA GLU A 205 13.55 4.64 12.02
C GLU A 205 12.15 4.17 12.47
N LEU A 206 12.06 3.03 13.15
CA LEU A 206 10.81 2.54 13.76
C LEU A 206 10.29 3.48 14.86
N ALA A 207 11.19 4.06 15.67
CA ALA A 207 10.81 5.05 16.68
C ALA A 207 10.29 6.35 16.04
N LEU A 208 11.02 6.88 15.05
CA LEU A 208 10.63 8.10 14.33
C LEU A 208 9.32 7.95 13.54
N THR A 209 9.09 6.79 12.91
CA THR A 209 7.85 6.52 12.16
C THR A 209 6.64 6.33 13.08
N LYS A 210 6.82 5.73 14.26
CA LYS A 210 5.78 5.70 15.31
C LYS A 210 5.44 7.11 15.80
N GLU A 211 6.46 7.89 16.19
CA GLU A 211 6.28 9.25 16.70
C GLU A 211 5.69 10.21 15.63
N ALA A 212 5.92 9.94 14.34
CA ALA A 212 5.22 10.61 13.24
C ALA A 212 3.76 10.15 13.13
N SER A 213 3.50 8.84 13.16
CA SER A 213 2.14 8.29 13.11
C SER A 213 1.26 8.71 14.29
N GLU A 214 1.84 8.90 15.48
CA GLU A 214 1.17 9.39 16.68
C GLU A 214 0.82 10.89 16.56
N ARG A 215 1.71 11.72 15.99
CA ARG A 215 1.40 13.12 15.65
C ARG A 215 0.29 13.21 14.61
N ASP A 216 0.36 12.39 13.56
CA ASP A 216 -0.66 12.35 12.52
C ASP A 216 -2.01 11.82 13.03
N ALA A 217 -2.02 10.95 14.05
CA ALA A 217 -3.26 10.56 14.73
C ALA A 217 -3.85 11.77 15.48
N ALA A 218 -3.05 12.41 16.34
CA ALA A 218 -3.49 13.57 17.11
C ALA A 218 -3.96 14.76 16.25
N THR A 219 -3.39 14.98 15.06
CA THR A 219 -3.91 16.01 14.13
C THR A 219 -5.23 15.61 13.49
N ARG A 220 -5.40 14.35 13.06
CA ARG A 220 -6.69 13.84 12.54
C ARG A 220 -7.78 13.90 13.61
N ASP A 221 -7.49 13.52 14.85
CA ASP A 221 -8.44 13.56 15.95
C ASP A 221 -8.87 15.01 16.26
N ALA A 222 -7.92 15.94 16.34
CA ALA A 222 -8.20 17.36 16.52
C ALA A 222 -8.95 18.00 15.33
N GLU A 223 -8.80 17.47 14.11
CA GLU A 223 -9.60 17.89 12.95
C GLU A 223 -11.00 17.27 12.95
N ALA A 224 -11.15 16.02 13.41
CA ALA A 224 -12.44 15.37 13.60
C ALA A 224 -13.27 16.07 14.70
N GLU A 225 -12.65 16.46 15.82
CA GLU A 225 -13.30 17.29 16.85
C GLU A 225 -13.79 18.63 16.29
N ARG A 226 -12.95 19.33 15.51
CA ARG A 226 -13.34 20.59 14.85
C ARG A 226 -14.50 20.40 13.86
N ALA A 227 -14.46 19.32 13.08
CA ALA A 227 -15.53 18.99 12.12
C ALA A 227 -16.85 18.66 12.84
N ASN A 228 -16.80 17.87 13.92
CA ASN A 228 -17.97 17.56 14.76
C ASN A 228 -18.53 18.82 15.42
N ASN A 229 -17.69 19.68 15.99
CA ASN A 229 -18.11 20.93 16.61
C ASN A 229 -18.75 21.89 15.58
N LEU A 230 -18.21 21.95 14.36
CA LEU A 230 -18.83 22.71 13.26
C LEU A 230 -20.16 22.09 12.81
N GLN A 231 -20.28 20.76 12.77
CA GLN A 231 -21.53 20.07 12.44
C GLN A 231 -22.62 20.40 13.46
N VAL A 232 -22.33 20.31 14.77
CA VAL A 232 -23.28 20.67 15.84
C VAL A 232 -23.72 22.13 15.73
N VAL A 233 -22.78 23.07 15.52
CA VAL A 233 -23.12 24.49 15.34
C VAL A 233 -23.96 24.74 14.07
N LEU A 234 -23.78 23.94 13.01
CA LEU A 234 -24.62 24.00 11.80
C LEU A 234 -26.00 23.38 12.01
N GLU A 235 -26.13 22.34 12.84
CA GLU A 235 -27.40 21.70 13.23
C GLU A 235 -28.22 22.61 14.16
N ASP A 236 -27.56 23.25 15.14
CA ASP A 236 -28.14 24.31 15.98
C ASP A 236 -28.61 25.50 15.13
N PHE A 237 -27.80 25.94 14.14
CA PHE A 237 -28.19 27.04 13.26
C PHE A 237 -29.33 26.67 12.31
N GLN A 238 -29.36 25.44 11.78
CA GLN A 238 -30.45 24.94 10.93
C GLN A 238 -31.75 24.83 11.72
N SER A 239 -31.73 24.18 12.89
CA SER A 239 -32.92 24.04 13.73
C SER A 239 -33.45 25.39 14.25
N ALA A 240 -32.58 26.34 14.60
CA ALA A 240 -32.97 27.71 14.92
C ALA A 240 -33.60 28.43 13.72
N LYS A 241 -33.08 28.25 12.51
CA LYS A 241 -33.65 28.86 11.29
C LYS A 241 -34.96 28.21 10.84
N ASP A 242 -35.10 26.90 10.96
CA ASP A 242 -36.35 26.21 10.71
C ASP A 242 -37.44 26.63 11.72
N HIS A 243 -37.07 26.87 12.98
CA HIS A 243 -37.99 27.43 13.98
C HIS A 243 -38.39 28.87 13.66
N GLU A 244 -37.44 29.74 13.28
CA GLU A 244 -37.72 31.12 12.84
C GLU A 244 -38.64 31.15 11.61
N LEU A 245 -38.42 30.26 10.64
CA LEU A 245 -39.26 30.11 9.45
C LEU A 245 -40.66 29.58 9.81
N GLN A 246 -40.77 28.56 10.67
CA GLN A 246 -42.07 28.06 11.15
C GLN A 246 -42.84 29.13 11.91
N GLN A 247 -42.18 29.91 12.77
CA GLN A 247 -42.80 31.03 13.48
C GLN A 247 -43.28 32.11 12.50
N ALA A 248 -42.47 32.48 11.51
CA ALA A 248 -42.84 33.47 10.50
C ALA A 248 -43.99 32.99 9.59
N VAL A 249 -44.02 31.70 9.23
CA VAL A 249 -45.15 31.10 8.50
C VAL A 249 -46.41 31.12 9.37
N SER A 250 -46.33 30.68 10.63
CA SER A 250 -47.47 30.67 11.55
C SER A 250 -48.03 32.08 11.81
N GLU A 251 -47.15 33.09 11.94
CA GLU A 251 -47.59 34.49 12.06
C GLU A 251 -48.34 34.96 10.82
N ARG A 252 -47.86 34.60 9.61
CA ARG A 252 -48.50 34.99 8.34
C ARG A 252 -49.81 34.24 8.11
N GLU A 253 -49.89 32.97 8.50
CA GLU A 253 -51.14 32.21 8.51
C GLU A 253 -52.17 32.84 9.47
N ALA A 254 -51.76 33.22 10.68
CA ALA A 254 -52.62 33.92 11.63
C ALA A 254 -53.07 35.30 11.10
N GLN A 255 -52.19 36.05 10.44
CA GLN A 255 -52.54 37.31 9.77
C GLN A 255 -53.53 37.08 8.62
N LEU A 256 -53.34 36.05 7.79
CA LEU A 256 -54.25 35.69 6.70
C LEU A 256 -55.63 35.26 7.23
N VAL A 257 -55.70 34.48 8.31
CA VAL A 257 -56.96 34.09 8.96
C VAL A 257 -57.69 35.33 9.52
N ASN A 258 -56.99 36.24 10.19
CA ASN A 258 -57.57 37.48 10.73
C ASN A 258 -58.07 38.42 9.61
N ILE A 259 -57.30 38.59 8.54
CA ILE A 259 -57.72 39.35 7.35
C ILE A 259 -58.92 38.68 6.68
N THR A 260 -58.96 37.35 6.60
CA THR A 260 -60.09 36.60 6.02
C THR A 260 -61.36 36.73 6.88
N GLN A 261 -61.23 36.65 8.21
CA GLN A 261 -62.35 36.85 9.14
C GLN A 261 -62.88 38.28 9.06
N SER A 262 -62.02 39.29 9.17
CA SER A 262 -62.45 40.70 9.10
C SER A 262 -63.06 41.03 7.73
N LEU A 263 -62.53 40.48 6.62
CA LEU A 263 -63.15 40.55 5.30
C LEU A 263 -64.53 39.89 5.25
N ALA A 264 -64.72 38.74 5.90
CA ALA A 264 -66.03 38.09 6.02
C ALA A 264 -67.02 38.93 6.85
N GLU A 265 -66.56 39.55 7.95
CA GLU A 265 -67.36 40.49 8.74
C GLU A 265 -67.73 41.73 7.94
N TYR A 266 -66.80 42.34 7.18
CA TYR A 266 -67.11 43.48 6.32
C TYR A 266 -68.11 43.10 5.21
N LYS A 267 -67.99 41.92 4.60
CA LYS A 267 -68.99 41.41 3.65
C LYS A 267 -70.35 41.20 4.30
N HIS A 268 -70.40 40.64 5.51
CA HIS A 268 -71.66 40.45 6.24
C HIS A 268 -72.33 41.79 6.59
N ARG A 269 -71.55 42.77 7.07
CA ARG A 269 -72.03 44.14 7.35
C ARG A 269 -72.49 44.85 6.08
N ALA A 270 -71.81 44.66 4.95
CA ALA A 270 -72.22 45.21 3.65
C ALA A 270 -73.56 44.61 3.19
N LEU A 271 -73.69 43.27 3.16
CA LEU A 271 -74.94 42.59 2.80
C LEU A 271 -76.10 42.97 3.75
N GLN A 272 -75.82 43.17 5.04
CA GLN A 272 -76.82 43.64 5.99
C GLN A 272 -77.27 45.09 5.70
N ALA A 273 -76.33 45.96 5.34
CA ALA A 273 -76.64 47.35 4.96
C ALA A 273 -77.36 47.44 3.61
N GLU A 274 -77.02 46.58 2.65
CA GLU A 274 -77.72 46.44 1.36
C GLU A 274 -79.17 45.97 1.58
N LEU A 275 -79.39 44.91 2.36
CA LEU A 275 -80.73 44.44 2.72
C LEU A 275 -81.55 45.50 3.48
N GLN A 276 -80.92 46.26 4.38
CA GLN A 276 -81.58 47.39 5.04
C GLN A 276 -81.88 48.54 4.06
N LEU A 277 -81.06 48.77 3.04
CA LEU A 277 -81.31 49.77 2.00
C LEU A 277 -82.48 49.34 1.11
N GLU A 278 -82.55 48.06 0.72
CA GLU A 278 -83.70 47.48 0.00
C GLU A 278 -84.99 47.58 0.81
N GLU A 279 -84.96 47.19 2.09
CA GLU A 279 -86.12 47.33 3.00
C GLU A 279 -86.56 48.79 3.12
N ASN A 280 -85.62 49.73 3.28
CA ASN A 280 -85.93 51.16 3.33
C ASN A 280 -86.44 51.70 1.98
N ALA A 281 -86.01 51.18 0.84
CA ALA A 281 -86.52 51.55 -0.48
C ALA A 281 -87.96 51.04 -0.70
N VAL A 282 -88.26 49.80 -0.30
CA VAL A 282 -89.62 49.23 -0.30
C VAL A 282 -90.53 50.00 0.66
N ASN A 283 -90.04 50.34 1.85
CA ASN A 283 -90.80 51.17 2.79
C ASN A 283 -91.02 52.58 2.23
N ASN A 284 -90.01 53.23 1.64
CA ASN A 284 -90.14 54.57 1.03
C ASN A 284 -91.16 54.60 -0.12
N THR A 285 -91.10 53.64 -1.05
CA THR A 285 -92.10 53.54 -2.14
C THR A 285 -93.52 53.28 -1.60
N ARG A 286 -93.66 52.50 -0.52
CA ARG A 286 -94.93 52.34 0.21
C ARG A 286 -95.40 53.64 0.87
N THR A 287 -94.50 54.43 1.48
CA THR A 287 -94.84 55.75 2.04
C THR A 287 -95.29 56.72 0.94
N GLN A 288 -94.64 56.72 -0.22
CA GLN A 288 -95.02 57.55 -1.37
C GLN A 288 -96.41 57.16 -1.92
N ALA A 289 -96.72 55.86 -1.99
CA ALA A 289 -98.06 55.39 -2.38
C ALA A 289 -99.14 55.83 -1.37
N LEU A 290 -98.88 55.69 -0.07
CA LEU A 290 -99.78 56.16 0.99
C LEU A 290 -99.92 57.69 0.98
N GLU A 291 -98.86 58.44 0.69
CA GLU A 291 -98.92 59.89 0.50
C GLU A 291 -99.80 60.27 -0.69
N GLN A 292 -99.71 59.56 -1.81
CA GLN A 292 -100.57 59.77 -2.97
C GLN A 292 -102.03 59.47 -2.62
N GLU A 293 -102.30 58.33 -1.97
CA GLU A 293 -103.65 57.96 -1.50
C GLU A 293 -104.21 59.01 -0.51
N VAL A 294 -103.40 59.57 0.38
CA VAL A 294 -103.78 60.65 1.29
C VAL A 294 -104.04 61.97 0.54
N LYS A 295 -103.24 62.31 -0.47
CA LYS A 295 -103.45 63.49 -1.34
C LYS A 295 -104.75 63.35 -2.14
N GLU A 296 -105.01 62.18 -2.72
CA GLU A 296 -106.27 61.86 -3.41
C GLU A 296 -107.48 61.90 -2.49
N LYS A 297 -107.41 61.27 -1.31
CA LYS A 297 -108.46 61.32 -0.29
C LYS A 297 -108.70 62.75 0.21
N THR A 298 -107.65 63.56 0.36
CA THR A 298 -107.78 64.97 0.73
C THR A 298 -108.45 65.78 -0.38
N LEU A 299 -108.12 65.52 -1.65
CA LEU A 299 -108.75 66.14 -2.82
C LEU A 299 -110.22 65.70 -2.96
N LEU A 300 -110.55 64.43 -2.68
CA LEU A 300 -111.91 63.92 -2.62
C LEU A 300 -112.71 64.55 -1.47
N ILE A 301 -112.12 64.71 -0.28
CA ILE A 301 -112.72 65.46 0.83
C ILE A 301 -112.94 66.93 0.42
N GLY A 302 -112.02 67.53 -0.35
CA GLY A 302 -112.19 68.86 -0.95
C GLY A 302 -113.40 68.94 -1.89
N LYS A 303 -113.53 67.98 -2.81
CA LYS A 303 -114.68 67.85 -3.72
C LYS A 303 -115.99 67.68 -2.95
N LEU A 304 -116.08 66.71 -2.05
CA LEU A 304 -117.27 66.44 -1.23
C LEU A 304 -117.66 67.63 -0.33
N ARG A 305 -116.69 68.40 0.18
CA ARG A 305 -116.94 69.66 0.90
C ARG A 305 -117.51 70.74 -0.02
N HIS A 306 -116.98 70.87 -1.25
CA HIS A 306 -117.50 71.83 -2.23
C HIS A 306 -118.90 71.44 -2.73
N GLU A 307 -119.15 70.16 -3.01
CA GLU A 307 -120.47 69.60 -3.33
C GLU A 307 -121.47 69.83 -2.19
N ALA A 308 -121.06 69.62 -0.92
CA ALA A 308 -121.89 69.93 0.24
C ALA A 308 -122.23 71.43 0.34
N VAL A 309 -121.29 72.33 -0.01
CA VAL A 309 -121.56 73.78 -0.10
C VAL A 309 -122.53 74.09 -1.24
N ILE A 310 -122.35 73.52 -2.44
CA ILE A 310 -123.25 73.69 -3.59
C ILE A 310 -124.66 73.20 -3.26
N ILE A 311 -124.80 72.05 -2.58
CA ILE A 311 -126.09 71.51 -2.14
C ILE A 311 -126.75 72.46 -1.12
N ASN A 312 -125.96 73.09 -0.24
CA ASN A 312 -126.45 74.07 0.71
C ASN A 312 -126.90 75.38 0.01
N GLU A 313 -126.18 75.81 -1.03
CA GLU A 313 -126.61 76.91 -1.91
C GLU A 313 -127.90 76.57 -2.68
N HIS A 314 -128.00 75.38 -3.28
CA HIS A 314 -129.21 74.89 -3.93
C HIS A 314 -130.42 74.87 -2.97
N LEU A 315 -130.20 74.46 -1.72
CA LEU A 315 -131.22 74.47 -0.67
C LEU A 315 -131.62 75.90 -0.27
N MET A 316 -130.65 76.81 -0.09
CA MET A 316 -130.93 78.23 0.15
C MET A 316 -131.67 78.90 -1.02
N GLU A 317 -131.34 78.53 -2.25
CA GLU A 317 -131.96 79.08 -3.45
C GLU A 317 -133.38 78.53 -3.67
N ALA A 318 -133.62 77.26 -3.35
CA ALA A 318 -134.96 76.69 -3.25
C ALA A 318 -135.82 77.40 -2.18
N LEU A 319 -135.25 77.67 -1.00
CA LEU A 319 -135.92 78.44 0.05
C LEU A 319 -136.20 79.89 -0.37
N ARG A 320 -135.29 80.54 -1.12
CA ARG A 320 -135.56 81.88 -1.71
C ARG A 320 -136.71 81.84 -2.72
N ARG A 321 -136.75 80.84 -3.60
CA ARG A 321 -137.83 80.68 -4.59
C ARG A 321 -139.18 80.48 -3.90
N LEU A 322 -139.25 79.59 -2.90
CA LEU A 322 -140.45 79.35 -2.11
C LEU A 322 -140.96 80.64 -1.45
N ARG A 323 -140.06 81.44 -0.86
CA ARG A 323 -140.40 82.71 -0.19
C ARG A 323 -140.91 83.80 -1.14
N ARG A 324 -140.71 83.68 -2.45
CA ARG A 324 -141.13 84.69 -3.45
C ARG A 324 -142.46 84.38 -4.14
N GLY A 325 -142.95 83.14 -4.06
CA GLY A 325 -144.24 82.75 -4.65
C GLY A 325 -145.48 83.14 -3.84
N ALA A 326 -145.33 83.40 -2.53
CA ALA A 326 -146.45 83.53 -1.58
C ALA A 326 -147.17 84.91 -1.54
N ALA A 327 -146.76 85.89 -2.36
CA ALA A 327 -147.21 87.28 -2.21
C ALA A 327 -148.51 87.63 -2.96
N ASN A 328 -148.93 86.83 -3.95
CA ASN A 328 -149.91 87.23 -4.97
C ASN A 328 -151.39 87.01 -4.59
N THR A 329 -151.71 86.67 -3.34
CA THR A 329 -153.06 86.22 -2.92
C THR A 329 -153.86 87.19 -2.05
N ASN A 330 -153.36 88.41 -1.83
CA ASN A 330 -153.98 89.39 -0.93
C ASN A 330 -154.90 90.37 -1.68
N VAL A 331 -156.21 90.06 -1.74
CA VAL A 331 -157.24 90.93 -2.36
C VAL A 331 -157.62 92.09 -1.43
N ASP A 332 -157.73 93.31 -1.96
CA ASP A 332 -157.93 94.52 -1.14
C ASP A 332 -159.34 94.62 -0.55
N ARG A 333 -159.40 94.49 0.79
CA ARG A 333 -160.62 94.46 1.61
C ARG A 333 -161.49 95.71 1.47
N ARG A 334 -160.91 96.88 1.13
CA ARG A 334 -161.67 98.13 0.97
C ARG A 334 -162.54 98.12 -0.29
N LEU A 335 -162.04 97.56 -1.39
CA LEU A 335 -162.75 97.50 -2.67
C LEU A 335 -164.02 96.64 -2.54
N VAL A 336 -163.88 95.44 -1.99
CA VAL A 336 -164.98 94.49 -1.75
C VAL A 336 -166.09 95.12 -0.88
N THR A 337 -165.70 95.83 0.18
CA THR A 337 -166.65 96.44 1.13
C THR A 337 -167.53 97.52 0.46
N ASN A 338 -166.96 98.34 -0.42
CA ASN A 338 -167.70 99.43 -1.09
C ASN A 338 -168.72 98.91 -2.12
N VAL A 339 -168.35 97.88 -2.90
CA VAL A 339 -169.28 97.27 -3.86
C VAL A 339 -170.43 96.57 -3.13
N LEU A 340 -170.16 95.90 -2.01
CA LEU A 340 -171.18 95.21 -1.22
C LEU A 340 -172.16 96.18 -0.52
N LEU A 341 -171.68 97.32 -0.02
CA LEU A 341 -172.56 98.39 0.50
C LEU A 341 -173.45 99.00 -0.59
N THR A 342 -172.89 99.26 -1.77
CA THR A 342 -173.62 99.81 -2.92
C THR A 342 -174.70 98.83 -3.41
N PHE A 343 -174.36 97.53 -3.46
CA PHE A 343 -175.29 96.44 -3.76
C PHE A 343 -176.47 96.36 -2.78
N LEU A 344 -176.26 96.58 -1.47
CA LEU A 344 -177.35 96.53 -0.50
C LEU A 344 -178.36 97.68 -0.68
N ASN A 345 -177.89 98.90 -0.87
CA ASN A 345 -178.73 100.11 -0.93
C ASN A 345 -179.48 100.31 -2.26
N THR A 346 -179.15 99.55 -3.31
CA THR A 346 -179.85 99.64 -4.61
C THR A 346 -181.20 98.91 -4.55
N PRO A 347 -182.35 99.53 -4.92
CA PRO A 347 -183.66 98.88 -4.90
C PRO A 347 -183.71 97.65 -5.82
N ARG A 348 -184.62 96.70 -5.52
CA ARG A 348 -184.56 95.32 -6.03
C ARG A 348 -184.83 95.14 -7.53
N GLU A 349 -185.27 96.16 -8.24
CA GLU A 349 -185.65 96.09 -9.67
C GLU A 349 -184.64 96.75 -10.63
N ASP A 350 -183.52 97.32 -10.15
CA ASP A 350 -182.45 97.84 -11.03
C ASP A 350 -181.50 96.71 -11.50
N THR A 351 -181.42 96.52 -12.83
CA THR A 351 -180.57 95.55 -13.52
C THR A 351 -179.08 95.63 -13.12
N LYS A 352 -178.58 96.83 -12.79
CA LYS A 352 -177.17 97.06 -12.38
C LYS A 352 -176.76 96.25 -11.15
N ARG A 353 -177.74 95.80 -10.35
CA ARG A 353 -177.52 94.96 -9.18
C ARG A 353 -176.81 93.64 -9.52
N PHE A 354 -177.06 93.07 -10.70
CA PHE A 354 -176.42 91.82 -11.13
C PHE A 354 -174.98 92.01 -11.62
N GLU A 355 -174.68 93.14 -12.28
CA GLU A 355 -173.32 93.47 -12.73
C GLU A 355 -172.35 93.66 -11.55
N MET A 356 -172.79 94.34 -10.49
CA MET A 356 -172.02 94.45 -9.23
C MET A 356 -171.76 93.08 -8.58
N LEU A 357 -172.70 92.14 -8.69
CA LEU A 357 -172.56 90.77 -8.18
C LEU A 357 -171.56 89.97 -9.04
N GLY A 358 -171.58 90.14 -10.35
CA GLY A 358 -170.59 89.57 -11.27
C GLY A 358 -169.17 90.08 -11.03
N LEU A 359 -169.01 91.39 -10.78
CA LEU A 359 -167.73 91.98 -10.41
C LEU A 359 -167.23 91.45 -9.06
N LEU A 360 -168.09 91.32 -8.05
CA LEU A 360 -167.72 90.71 -6.77
C LEU A 360 -167.26 89.25 -6.93
N ALA A 361 -167.97 88.45 -7.73
CA ALA A 361 -167.58 87.06 -8.02
C ALA A 361 -166.20 86.96 -8.69
N SER A 362 -165.89 87.88 -9.60
CA SER A 362 -164.57 87.95 -10.26
C SER A 362 -163.46 88.42 -9.31
N ILE A 363 -163.71 89.45 -8.49
CA ILE A 363 -162.72 90.02 -7.58
C ILE A 363 -162.39 89.06 -6.43
N LEU A 364 -163.40 88.36 -5.88
CA LEU A 364 -163.21 87.39 -4.81
C LEU A 364 -162.83 85.98 -5.29
N SER A 365 -162.67 85.77 -6.60
CA SER A 365 -162.34 84.48 -7.22
C SER A 365 -163.29 83.33 -6.80
N TRP A 366 -164.60 83.60 -6.75
CA TRP A 366 -165.60 82.60 -6.35
C TRP A 366 -165.56 81.37 -7.26
N SER A 367 -165.60 80.20 -6.65
CA SER A 367 -165.75 78.92 -7.36
C SER A 367 -167.12 78.82 -8.04
N ASP A 368 -167.25 78.01 -9.08
CA ASP A 368 -168.50 77.94 -9.86
C ASP A 368 -169.70 77.46 -9.02
N GLU A 369 -169.49 76.66 -7.96
CA GLU A 369 -170.56 76.33 -7.01
C GLU A 369 -171.09 77.55 -6.24
N GLU A 370 -170.20 78.46 -5.85
CA GLU A 370 -170.55 79.71 -5.16
C GLU A 370 -171.23 80.68 -6.12
N ARG A 371 -170.78 80.73 -7.38
CA ARG A 371 -171.39 81.52 -8.46
C ARG A 371 -172.79 81.00 -8.82
N VAL A 372 -173.02 79.68 -8.76
CA VAL A 372 -174.36 79.07 -8.86
C VAL A 372 -175.23 79.42 -7.65
N ARG A 373 -174.73 79.32 -6.41
CA ARG A 373 -175.49 79.72 -5.19
C ARG A 373 -175.85 81.21 -5.18
N ALA A 374 -175.00 82.08 -5.74
CA ALA A 374 -175.27 83.50 -5.93
C ALA A 374 -176.26 83.80 -7.09
N GLY A 375 -176.74 82.77 -7.81
CA GLY A 375 -177.69 82.89 -8.92
C GLY A 375 -177.09 83.38 -10.24
N LEU A 376 -175.76 83.47 -10.34
CA LEU A 376 -175.06 84.11 -11.46
C LEU A 376 -174.87 83.19 -12.69
N GLN A 377 -174.89 81.87 -12.52
CA GLN A 377 -174.67 80.92 -13.62
C GLN A 377 -175.46 79.62 -13.44
N ARG A 378 -175.70 78.88 -14.53
CA ARG A 378 -176.35 77.55 -14.56
C ARG A 378 -175.41 76.51 -15.19
N ILE A 379 -175.59 75.24 -14.82
CA ILE A 379 -174.57 74.18 -14.88
C ILE A 379 -174.44 73.51 -16.27
N GLY A 380 -173.21 73.30 -16.78
CA GLY A 380 -172.95 72.37 -17.91
C GLY A 380 -171.54 72.37 -18.57
N THR A 381 -170.87 71.21 -18.56
CA THR A 381 -170.01 70.59 -19.62
C THR A 381 -168.65 71.16 -20.15
N ASN A 382 -167.58 70.35 -19.99
CA ASN A 382 -166.57 69.86 -21.00
C ASN A 382 -165.29 70.64 -21.47
N LEU A 383 -164.10 70.02 -21.25
CA LEU A 383 -162.93 69.61 -22.13
C LEU A 383 -162.66 70.23 -23.56
N PRO A 384 -161.51 69.97 -24.29
CA PRO A 384 -160.08 69.64 -23.95
C PRO A 384 -158.93 70.14 -24.94
N SER A 385 -157.66 69.72 -24.70
CA SER A 385 -156.59 69.25 -25.68
C SER A 385 -155.59 70.16 -26.49
N SER A 386 -154.28 69.81 -26.43
CA SER A 386 -153.34 69.41 -27.56
C SER A 386 -151.99 70.14 -27.83
N ALA A 387 -150.97 69.35 -28.29
CA ALA A 387 -149.75 69.66 -29.12
C ALA A 387 -148.58 70.51 -28.52
N ASN A 388 -147.29 70.48 -28.96
CA ASN A 388 -146.50 69.62 -29.90
C ASN A 388 -144.96 69.74 -29.62
N SER A 389 -144.05 68.82 -30.08
CA SER A 389 -142.56 68.98 -29.92
C SER A 389 -141.62 68.09 -30.82
N PRO A 390 -140.41 68.57 -31.23
CA PRO A 390 -139.27 67.83 -31.84
C PRO A 390 -138.08 67.60 -30.84
N ALA A 391 -136.79 67.25 -31.13
CA ALA A 391 -135.92 67.14 -32.34
C ALA A 391 -134.77 66.07 -32.18
N ARG A 392 -133.69 66.07 -33.01
CA ARG A 392 -132.70 64.95 -33.16
C ARG A 392 -131.36 65.32 -33.87
N GLN A 393 -130.17 64.83 -33.43
CA GLN A 393 -128.95 64.57 -34.28
C GLN A 393 -127.87 63.62 -33.65
N ARG A 394 -127.20 62.71 -34.44
CA ARG A 394 -126.17 61.64 -34.07
C ARG A 394 -125.51 60.91 -35.31
N PRO A 395 -124.18 60.60 -35.35
CA PRO A 395 -123.58 59.21 -35.45
C PRO A 395 -122.17 59.10 -34.74
N ARG A 396 -121.27 58.07 -34.73
CA ARG A 396 -121.02 56.68 -35.29
C ARG A 396 -120.26 56.52 -36.66
N PRO A 397 -119.62 55.36 -37.04
CA PRO A 397 -118.60 54.47 -36.34
C PRO A 397 -117.56 53.67 -37.26
N LEU A 398 -116.69 52.80 -36.66
CA LEU A 398 -116.11 51.47 -37.11
C LEU A 398 -114.92 51.23 -38.14
N GLU A 399 -114.09 50.19 -37.81
CA GLU A 399 -113.25 49.19 -38.57
C GLU A 399 -112.10 49.49 -39.60
N LEU A 400 -110.88 48.91 -39.43
CA LEU A 400 -110.29 47.71 -40.13
C LEU A 400 -108.79 47.39 -39.71
N GLU A 401 -108.06 46.45 -40.36
CA GLU A 401 -106.80 45.77 -39.93
C GLU A 401 -105.43 46.25 -40.52
N LYS A 402 -104.30 45.74 -39.93
CA LYS A 402 -102.92 45.52 -40.46
C LYS A 402 -102.01 46.77 -40.66
N THR A 403 -100.67 46.72 -40.59
CA THR A 403 -99.62 45.66 -40.71
C THR A 403 -98.42 45.80 -39.73
N ASP A 404 -97.63 44.73 -39.57
CA ASP A 404 -96.17 44.61 -39.28
C ASP A 404 -95.39 45.68 -38.48
N GLU A 405 -94.85 45.28 -37.31
CA GLU A 405 -93.70 45.96 -36.62
C GLU A 405 -92.65 44.98 -36.03
N THR A 406 -92.81 43.66 -36.18
CA THR A 406 -92.08 42.64 -35.38
C THR A 406 -90.67 42.26 -35.86
N GLU A 407 -90.18 42.75 -37.00
CA GLU A 407 -88.85 42.37 -37.53
C GLU A 407 -87.67 43.17 -36.95
N SER A 408 -87.91 44.28 -36.25
CA SER A 408 -86.84 45.20 -35.85
C SER A 408 -86.01 44.75 -34.65
N PHE A 409 -86.54 43.88 -33.77
CA PHE A 409 -85.82 43.44 -32.56
C PHE A 409 -85.08 42.12 -32.74
N SER A 410 -85.63 41.18 -33.52
CA SER A 410 -85.01 39.86 -33.73
C SER A 410 -83.67 39.93 -34.46
N ARG A 411 -83.54 40.84 -35.44
CA ARG A 411 -82.28 41.07 -36.17
C ARG A 411 -81.15 41.56 -35.26
N LEU A 412 -81.41 42.61 -34.47
CA LEU A 412 -80.44 43.17 -33.51
C LEU A 412 -80.01 42.15 -32.45
N TRP A 413 -80.94 41.29 -32.00
CA TRP A 413 -80.62 40.25 -31.02
C TRP A 413 -79.79 39.10 -31.62
N VAL A 414 -80.05 38.72 -32.88
CA VAL A 414 -79.23 37.74 -33.62
C VAL A 414 -77.83 38.28 -33.94
N GLU A 415 -77.70 39.56 -34.28
CA GLU A 415 -76.40 40.22 -34.52
C GLU A 415 -75.55 40.31 -33.24
N PHE A 416 -76.19 40.60 -32.10
CA PHE A 416 -75.55 40.53 -30.77
C PHE A 416 -75.08 39.10 -30.43
N LEU A 417 -75.95 38.09 -30.57
CA LEU A 417 -75.58 36.70 -30.28
C LEU A 417 -74.45 36.17 -31.19
N LEU A 418 -74.40 36.60 -32.46
CA LEU A 418 -73.31 36.23 -33.38
C LEU A 418 -71.98 36.94 -33.09
N THR A 419 -71.98 38.10 -32.44
CA THR A 419 -70.74 38.81 -32.06
C THR A 419 -70.21 38.38 -30.69
N GLU A 420 -71.10 38.10 -29.73
CA GLU A 420 -70.70 37.62 -28.40
C GLU A 420 -70.25 36.14 -28.44
N ALA A 421 -70.96 35.25 -29.16
CA ALA A 421 -70.57 33.85 -29.28
C ALA A 421 -69.26 33.61 -30.06
N ALA A 422 -68.76 34.62 -30.78
CA ALA A 422 -67.50 34.55 -31.52
C ALA A 422 -66.27 35.04 -30.72
N SER A 423 -66.45 35.51 -29.48
CA SER A 423 -65.41 36.29 -28.77
C SER A 423 -64.96 35.74 -27.40
N GLY A 424 -65.36 34.53 -26.99
CA GLY A 424 -64.85 33.93 -25.75
C GLY A 424 -65.04 32.42 -25.56
N ASP A 425 -64.01 31.64 -25.90
CA ASP A 425 -63.68 30.35 -25.26
C ASP A 425 -62.14 30.21 -25.18
N PRO A 426 -61.53 29.63 -24.13
CA PRO A 426 -60.18 29.98 -23.71
C PRO A 426 -59.06 29.13 -24.31
N SER A 427 -57.88 29.73 -24.48
CA SER A 427 -56.64 29.01 -24.78
C SER A 427 -56.02 28.37 -23.53
N SER A 428 -55.60 27.11 -23.64
CA SER A 428 -54.80 26.41 -22.63
C SER A 428 -53.95 25.29 -23.27
N PRO A 429 -52.87 24.84 -22.60
CA PRO A 429 -51.73 24.19 -23.26
C PRO A 429 -51.87 22.67 -23.39
N PRO A 430 -50.91 22.02 -24.07
CA PRO A 430 -49.95 21.21 -23.29
C PRO A 430 -48.48 21.39 -23.75
N ALA A 431 -47.56 20.65 -23.11
CA ALA A 431 -46.10 20.87 -23.19
C ALA A 431 -45.30 19.65 -23.72
N THR A 432 -43.97 19.71 -23.56
CA THR A 432 -42.94 18.62 -23.57
C THR A 432 -42.10 18.46 -24.88
N PRO A 433 -41.03 17.61 -24.94
CA PRO A 433 -39.66 18.02 -24.56
C PRO A 433 -38.53 17.59 -25.56
N ILE A 434 -37.24 17.57 -25.10
CA ILE A 434 -36.05 16.76 -25.55
C ILE A 434 -34.94 17.40 -26.44
N ARG A 435 -33.72 17.49 -25.84
CA ARG A 435 -32.32 17.35 -26.40
C ARG A 435 -31.82 18.33 -27.51
N ALA A 436 -30.50 18.56 -27.71
CA ALA A 436 -29.28 18.17 -26.98
C ALA A 436 -28.06 19.07 -27.33
N GLY A 437 -27.02 19.04 -26.47
CA GLY A 437 -25.68 19.63 -26.71
C GLY A 437 -25.62 21.14 -26.46
N LEU A 438 -24.56 21.74 -25.93
CA LEU A 438 -23.23 21.28 -25.48
C LEU A 438 -22.99 21.87 -24.05
N GLY A 439 -22.04 21.45 -23.21
CA GLY A 439 -20.92 20.52 -23.41
C GLY A 439 -19.64 20.97 -22.69
N LEU A 440 -19.75 21.59 -21.49
CA LEU A 440 -18.61 22.02 -20.66
C LEU A 440 -18.83 21.66 -19.18
N SER A 441 -17.73 21.25 -18.53
CA SER A 441 -17.58 20.77 -17.14
C SER A 441 -16.06 20.61 -16.88
N PRO A 442 -15.54 20.37 -15.66
CA PRO A 442 -16.12 20.41 -14.30
C PRO A 442 -15.53 21.56 -13.45
N ARG A 443 -16.16 22.07 -12.37
CA ARG A 443 -16.45 21.46 -11.05
C ARG A 443 -15.20 20.86 -10.37
N SER A 444 -14.63 21.62 -9.43
CA SER A 444 -13.47 21.21 -8.61
C SER A 444 -13.83 20.16 -7.54
N ARG A 445 -12.86 19.29 -7.24
CA ARG A 445 -12.88 18.33 -6.12
C ARG A 445 -11.43 17.98 -5.73
N GLY A 446 -11.00 18.36 -4.52
CA GLY A 446 -9.85 17.73 -3.86
C GLY A 446 -10.24 16.33 -3.33
N PRO A 447 -9.28 15.43 -3.02
CA PRO A 447 -8.18 15.75 -2.09
C PRO A 447 -6.79 15.18 -2.50
N GLU A 448 -5.88 15.14 -1.51
CA GLU A 448 -4.66 14.31 -1.36
C GLU A 448 -3.31 14.68 -2.04
N LEU A 449 -2.36 15.04 -1.18
CA LEU A 449 -1.03 14.41 -0.94
C LEU A 449 0.05 14.29 -2.04
N THR A 450 1.14 15.04 -1.83
CA THR A 450 2.59 14.63 -1.76
C THR A 450 3.14 13.53 -2.70
N PRO A 451 4.35 13.70 -3.31
CA PRO A 451 5.59 13.81 -2.52
C PRO A 451 6.70 14.78 -3.02
N SER A 452 7.80 14.81 -2.26
CA SER A 452 8.86 15.83 -2.25
C SER A 452 9.88 15.79 -3.41
N PRO A 453 10.56 16.91 -3.73
CA PRO A 453 11.60 16.96 -4.76
C PRO A 453 12.99 16.52 -4.25
N ILE A 454 13.75 15.86 -5.14
CA ILE A 454 15.10 15.32 -4.89
C ILE A 454 16.15 16.45 -4.79
N ARG A 455 16.99 16.42 -3.75
CA ARG A 455 18.22 17.24 -3.68
C ARG A 455 19.33 16.60 -4.52
N LYS A 456 19.97 17.39 -5.39
CA LYS A 456 21.19 16.97 -6.10
C LYS A 456 22.36 16.86 -5.11
N GLY A 457 22.97 15.68 -5.03
CA GLY A 457 24.29 15.52 -4.41
C GLY A 457 25.36 16.28 -5.19
N LYS A 458 26.42 16.71 -4.50
CA LYS A 458 27.58 17.37 -5.09
C LYS A 458 28.82 16.58 -4.70
N GLU A 459 29.51 16.05 -5.69
CA GLU A 459 30.67 15.19 -5.49
C GLU A 459 31.80 15.92 -4.74
N ARG A 460 32.50 15.16 -3.91
CA ARG A 460 33.77 15.58 -3.28
C ARG A 460 34.73 14.41 -3.42
N ALA A 461 35.82 14.62 -4.14
CA ALA A 461 36.89 13.63 -4.25
C ALA A 461 37.52 13.39 -2.86
N LEU A 462 38.00 12.17 -2.66
CA LEU A 462 38.90 11.82 -1.56
C LEU A 462 40.29 11.59 -2.17
N ASP A 463 41.25 12.43 -1.81
CA ASP A 463 42.66 12.13 -2.01
C ASP A 463 43.09 11.01 -1.04
N LEU A 464 43.95 10.11 -1.49
CA LEU A 464 44.52 9.04 -0.66
C LEU A 464 45.81 9.51 0.03
N THR A 465 45.99 9.03 1.26
CA THR A 465 47.27 8.96 1.98
C THR A 465 47.36 7.60 2.68
#